data_AF-A0A2H0MP28-F1
#
_entry.id   AF-A0A2H0MP28-F1
#
_cell.length_a   1.000
_cell.length_b   1.000
_cell.length_c   1.000
_cell.angle_alpha   90.00
_cell.angle_beta   90.00
_cell.angle_gamma   90.00
#
_symmetry.space_group_name_H-M   'P 1'
#
loop_
_entity.id
_entity.type
_entity.pdbx_description
1 polymer ?
#
loop_
_entity_poly.entity_id
_entity_poly.type
_entity_poly.pdbx_seq_one_letter_code
_entity_poly.pdbx_strand_id
1 'polypeptide(L)'
;MQIIYSSNFVSTYQRLPFLVKKEAEKAEKLFRKNPFDPRLRTHKLKGKLKGRWAFFISWRYRIIFRFANDKTVWFLAIGGHEIY
;
A
#
# COMPACT_ATOMS: atom_id res chain seq x y z
N MET A 1 2.70 14.66 -3.69
CA MET A 1 1.77 13.86 -2.86
C MET A 1 2.41 13.56 -1.51
N GLN A 2 1.70 13.85 -0.43
CA GLN A 2 2.06 13.51 0.95
C GLN A 2 1.51 12.12 1.28
N ILE A 3 2.32 11.28 1.93
CA ILE A 3 1.90 9.95 2.41
C ILE A 3 1.94 9.97 3.93
N ILE A 4 0.83 9.60 4.55
CA ILE A 4 0.70 9.45 6.00
C ILE A 4 0.61 7.96 6.31
N TYR A 5 1.47 7.49 7.21
CA TYR A 5 1.48 6.11 7.66
C TYR A 5 0.63 6.00 8.92
N SER A 6 -0.41 5.17 8.87
CA SER A 6 -1.17 4.82 10.08
C SER A 6 -0.32 3.97 11.04
N SER A 7 -0.67 3.97 12.32
CA SER A 7 -0.01 3.12 13.33
C SER A 7 -0.04 1.64 12.95
N ASN A 8 -1.13 1.18 12.32
CA ASN A 8 -1.25 -0.18 11.82
C ASN A 8 -0.32 -0.47 10.63
N PHE A 9 -0.12 0.50 9.74
CA PHE A 9 0.88 0.35 8.68
C PHE A 9 2.28 0.22 9.27
N VAL A 10 2.64 1.07 10.23
CA VAL A 10 3.96 1.04 10.86
C VAL A 10 4.21 -0.32 11.54
N SER A 11 3.25 -0.81 12.32
CA SER A 11 3.39 -2.09 13.02
C SER A 11 3.47 -3.28 12.06
N THR A 12 2.66 -3.30 11.00
CA THR A 12 2.70 -4.36 9.98
C THR A 12 3.98 -4.31 9.15
N TYR A 13 4.44 -3.12 8.76
CA TYR A 13 5.70 -2.94 8.03
C TYR A 13 6.91 -3.40 8.83
N GLN A 14 6.97 -3.05 10.12
CA GLN A 14 8.10 -3.42 10.98
C GLN A 14 8.32 -4.94 11.06
N ARG A 15 7.24 -5.73 11.01
CA ARG A 15 7.28 -7.21 11.07
C ARG A 15 7.69 -7.88 9.75
N LEU A 16 7.82 -7.12 8.66
CA LEU A 16 8.16 -7.69 7.36
C LEU A 16 9.62 -8.14 7.28
N PRO A 17 9.90 -9.22 6.52
CA PRO A 17 11.26 -9.59 6.16
C PRO A 17 11.97 -8.43 5.44
N PHE A 18 13.29 -8.33 5.62
CA PHE A 18 14.12 -7.26 5.04
C PHE A 18 13.92 -7.10 3.52
N LEU A 19 13.89 -8.21 2.78
CA LEU A 19 13.69 -8.17 1.33
C LEU A 19 12.33 -7.58 0.93
N VAL A 20 11.27 -7.87 1.70
CA VAL A 20 9.94 -7.32 1.44
C VAL A 20 9.89 -5.82 1.72
N LYS A 21 10.60 -5.35 2.76
CA LYS A 21 10.76 -3.91 3.04
C LYS A 21 11.41 -3.19 1.86
N LYS A 22 12.47 -3.77 1.28
CA LYS A 22 13.14 -3.22 0.08
C LYS A 22 12.21 -3.12 -1.12
N GLU A 23 11.39 -4.15 -1.36
CA GLU A 23 10.41 -4.11 -2.45
C GLU A 23 9.31 -3.08 -2.20
N ALA A 24 8.85 -2.95 -0.94
CA ALA A 24 7.88 -1.93 -0.55
C ALA A 24 8.42 -0.51 -0.77
N GLU A 25 9.67 -0.23 -0.40
CA GLU A 25 10.32 1.06 -0.64
C GLU A 25 10.43 1.39 -2.14
N LYS A 26 10.75 0.40 -2.99
CA LYS A 26 10.77 0.58 -4.45
C LYS A 26 9.39 0.88 -5.02
N ALA A 27 8.38 0.11 -4.60
CA ALA A 27 7.01 0.31 -5.05
C ALA A 27 6.45 1.67 -4.58
N GLU A 28 6.78 2.11 -3.36
CA GLU A 28 6.38 3.43 -2.88
C GLU A 28 6.99 4.57 -3.72
N LYS A 29 8.26 4.45 -4.13
CA LYS A 29 8.89 5.42 -5.04
C LYS A 29 8.15 5.54 -6.37
N LEU A 30 7.67 4.43 -6.91
CA LEU A 30 6.82 4.43 -8.12
C LEU A 30 5.44 5.04 -7.82
N PHE A 31 4.82 4.65 -6.71
CA PHE A 31 3.52 5.15 -6.28
C PHE A 31 3.51 6.68 -6.12
N ARG A 32 4.58 7.26 -5.57
CA ARG A 32 4.73 8.72 -5.42
C ARG A 32 4.76 9.48 -6.73
N LYS A 33 5.19 8.83 -7.83
CA LYS A 33 5.18 9.41 -9.18
C LYS A 33 3.82 9.24 -9.84
N ASN A 34 3.26 8.03 -9.77
CA ASN A 34 1.95 7.72 -10.30
C ASN A 34 1.31 6.58 -9.48
N PRO A 35 0.26 6.84 -8.67
CA PRO A 35 -0.46 5.82 -7.90
C PRO A 35 -1.06 4.70 -8.76
N PHE A 36 -1.29 4.96 -10.04
CA PHE A 36 -1.89 4.04 -11.02
C PHE A 36 -0.88 3.58 -12.07
N ASP A 37 0.41 3.63 -11.77
CA ASP A 37 1.42 3.03 -12.62
C ASP A 37 1.09 1.54 -12.84
N PRO A 38 1.09 1.04 -14.10
CA PRO A 38 0.71 -0.35 -14.40
C PRO A 38 1.49 -1.40 -13.60
N ARG A 39 2.75 -1.11 -13.24
CA ARG A 39 3.60 -2.01 -12.43
C ARG A 39 3.06 -2.21 -11.01
N LEU A 40 2.35 -1.21 -10.48
CA LEU A 40 1.75 -1.26 -9.16
C LEU A 40 0.45 -2.07 -9.14
N ARG A 41 -0.17 -2.35 -10.29
CA ARG A 41 -1.41 -3.12 -10.41
C ARG A 41 -2.48 -2.65 -9.41
N THR A 42 -2.56 -1.32 -9.25
CA THR A 42 -3.44 -0.67 -8.27
C THR A 42 -4.90 -0.93 -8.60
N HIS A 43 -5.68 -1.36 -7.61
CA HIS A 43 -7.10 -1.67 -7.80
C HIS A 43 -7.94 -1.32 -6.56
N LYS A 44 -9.23 -1.04 -6.79
CA LYS A 44 -10.20 -0.80 -5.71
C LYS A 44 -10.50 -2.12 -4.99
N LEU A 45 -10.54 -2.06 -3.67
CA LEU A 45 -11.02 -3.15 -2.84
C LEU A 45 -12.56 -3.16 -2.79
N LYS A 46 -13.12 -4.34 -2.55
CA LYS A 46 -14.57 -4.59 -2.48
C LYS A 46 -14.97 -5.03 -1.06
N GLY A 47 -16.27 -5.22 -0.83
CA GLY A 47 -16.80 -5.74 0.44
C GLY A 47 -16.54 -4.81 1.63
N LYS A 48 -16.07 -5.37 2.76
CA LYS A 48 -15.78 -4.63 4.00
C LYS A 48 -14.71 -3.54 3.85
N LEU A 49 -13.91 -3.61 2.78
CA LEU A 49 -12.85 -2.65 2.46
C LEU A 49 -13.23 -1.68 1.33
N LYS A 50 -14.53 -1.56 1.01
CA LYS A 50 -15.02 -0.58 0.03
C LYS A 50 -14.52 0.83 0.36
N GLY A 51 -14.05 1.55 -0.66
CA GLY A 51 -13.44 2.88 -0.52
C GLY A 51 -11.94 2.86 -0.24
N ARG A 52 -11.33 1.67 -0.10
CA ARG A 52 -9.88 1.49 -0.04
C ARG A 52 -9.34 0.91 -1.34
N TRP A 53 -8.03 1.00 -1.48
CA TRP A 53 -7.28 0.54 -2.64
C TRP A 53 -6.13 -0.34 -2.17
N ALA A 54 -5.65 -1.18 -3.07
CA ALA A 54 -4.44 -1.95 -2.85
C ALA A 54 -3.52 -1.84 -4.05
N PHE A 55 -2.22 -1.80 -3.80
CA PHE A 55 -1.20 -1.93 -4.84
C PHE A 55 -0.19 -3.03 -4.52
N PHE A 56 0.36 -3.61 -5.57
CA PHE A 56 1.27 -4.76 -5.58
C PHE A 56 2.65 -4.38 -5.06
N ILE A 57 3.15 -5.19 -4.12
CA ILE A 57 4.55 -5.18 -3.68
C ILE A 57 5.26 -6.41 -4.24
N SER A 58 4.66 -7.58 -4.01
CA SER A 58 5.13 -8.86 -4.53
C SER A 58 3.96 -9.84 -4.57
N TRP A 59 4.21 -11.09 -5.01
CA TRP A 59 3.18 -12.12 -5.09
C TRP A 59 2.37 -12.26 -3.80
N ARG A 60 3.04 -12.16 -2.64
CA ARG A 60 2.45 -12.34 -1.31
C ARG A 60 2.11 -11.05 -0.59
N TYR A 61 2.41 -9.85 -1.12
CA TYR A 61 2.32 -8.61 -0.35
C TYR A 61 1.68 -7.47 -1.15
N ARG A 62 0.79 -6.73 -0.48
CA ARG A 62 0.16 -5.50 -0.98
C ARG A 62 0.14 -4.43 0.10
N ILE A 63 0.22 -3.16 -0.34
CA ILE A 63 -0.09 -2.02 0.53
C ILE A 63 -1.54 -1.65 0.32
N ILE A 64 -2.30 -1.56 1.42
CA ILE A 64 -3.66 -1.04 1.45
C ILE A 64 -3.60 0.43 1.79
N PHE A 65 -4.29 1.25 1.01
CA PHE A 65 -4.30 2.69 1.18
C PHE A 65 -5.66 3.31 0.86
N ARG A 66 -5.82 4.58 1.19
CA ARG A 66 -6.94 5.42 0.72
C ARG A 66 -6.44 6.82 0.38
N PHE A 67 -7.08 7.44 -0.60
CA PHE A 67 -6.93 8.88 -0.84
C PHE A 67 -7.71 9.64 0.22
N ALA A 68 -7.06 10.55 0.95
CA ALA A 68 -7.77 11.48 1.84
C ALA A 68 -8.23 12.73 1.10
N ASN A 69 -7.42 13.20 0.15
CA ASN A 69 -7.72 14.25 -0.81
C ASN A 69 -6.72 14.13 -1.98
N ASP A 70 -6.74 15.08 -2.92
CA ASP A 70 -5.90 15.06 -4.13
C ASP A 70 -4.39 15.09 -3.85
N LYS A 71 -3.98 15.54 -2.67
CA LYS A 71 -2.57 15.71 -2.31
C LYS A 71 -2.11 14.72 -1.25
N THR A 72 -3.01 14.07 -0.53
CA THR A 72 -2.71 13.25 0.66
C THR A 72 -3.26 11.84 0.55
N VAL A 73 -2.38 10.86 0.79
CA VAL A 73 -2.71 9.43 0.83
C VAL A 73 -2.40 8.86 2.20
N TRP A 74 -3.27 7.99 2.69
CA TRP A 74 -3.05 7.23 3.92
C TRP A 74 -2.69 5.80 3.59
N PHE A 75 -1.51 5.37 4.02
CA PHE A 75 -1.13 3.96 4.04
C PHE A 75 -1.67 3.31 5.32
N LEU A 76 -2.53 2.31 5.13
CA LEU A 76 -3.35 1.71 6.18
C LEU A 76 -2.76 0.40 6.71
N ALA A 77 -2.20 -0.42 5.82
CA ALA A 77 -1.59 -1.70 6.15
C ALA A 77 -0.66 -2.15 5.02
N ILE A 78 0.31 -3.00 5.35
CA ILE A 78 1.04 -3.80 4.37
C ILE A 78 1.00 -5.26 4.81
N GLY A 79 0.74 -6.16 3.86
CA GLY A 79 0.79 -7.58 4.12
C GLY A 79 0.10 -8.40 3.03
N GLY A 80 -0.12 -9.68 3.32
CA GLY A 80 -0.59 -10.62 2.31
C GLY A 80 -2.08 -10.68 2.11
N HIS A 81 -2.50 -11.70 1.35
CA HIS A 81 -3.92 -11.95 1.05
C HIS A 81 -4.78 -12.24 2.27
N GLU A 82 -4.18 -12.53 3.42
CA GLU A 82 -4.89 -12.74 4.69
C GLU A 82 -5.41 -11.43 5.32
N ILE A 83 -5.04 -10.26 4.79
CA ILE A 83 -5.50 -8.95 5.31
C ILE A 83 -6.86 -8.53 4.68
N TYR A 84 -7.42 -9.32 3.76
CA TYR A 84 -8.70 -9.02 3.11
C TYR A 84 -9.56 -10.24 2.85
#